data_AF-A0A348MWG8-F1
#
_entry.id   AF-A0A348MWG8-F1
#
_cell.length_a   1.000
_cell.length_b   1.000
_cell.length_c   1.000
_cell.angle_alpha   90.00
_cell.angle_beta   90.00
_cell.angle_gamma   90.00
#
_symmetry.space_group_name_H-M   'P 1'
#
loop_
_entity.id
_entity.type
_entity.pdbx_description
1 polymer ?
#
loop_
_entity_poly.entity_id
_entity_poly.type
_entity_poly.pdbx_seq_one_letter_code
_entity_poly.pdbx_strand_id
1 'polypeptide(L)'
;MRERGVFKDALFTGFSSDQFGDGGYVQGRYLLNPKHSVIARIDLYDMNENDRSGKRIPLQTQGVVPEYFTYMDQATLGWQWHIAEQWQLQTDVHLIKGTGRLTPILFPDPVLNPNKYWTMWSMQLMYWF
;
A
#
# COMPACT_ATOMS: atom_id res chain seq x y z
N MET A 1 -8.65 -8.78 5.48
CA MET A 1 -9.60 -7.71 5.80
C MET A 1 -10.37 -7.40 4.54
N ARG A 2 -11.70 -7.41 4.61
CA ARG A 2 -12.59 -7.12 3.48
C ARG A 2 -13.27 -5.78 3.73
N GLU A 3 -13.22 -4.89 2.76
CA GLU A 3 -13.72 -3.52 2.82
C GLU A 3 -14.78 -3.34 1.74
N ARG A 4 -15.92 -2.73 2.06
CA ARG A 4 -16.96 -2.41 1.06
C ARG A 4 -16.94 -0.92 0.77
N GLY A 5 -16.69 -0.54 -0.48
CA GLY A 5 -16.78 0.82 -0.96
C GLY A 5 -18.08 1.03 -1.72
N VAL A 6 -18.97 1.87 -1.19
CA VAL A 6 -20.22 2.28 -1.87
C VAL A 6 -20.13 3.76 -2.20
N PHE A 7 -20.18 4.07 -3.50
CA PHE A 7 -20.16 5.44 -4.01
C PHE A 7 -21.45 5.68 -4.78
N LYS A 8 -22.19 6.72 -4.39
CA LYS A 8 -23.41 7.19 -5.08
C LYS A 8 -23.24 8.65 -5.44
N ASP A 9 -23.61 9.01 -6.66
CA ASP A 9 -23.57 10.38 -7.20
C ASP A 9 -22.19 11.07 -7.08
N ALA A 10 -21.12 10.28 -6.93
CA ALA A 10 -19.78 10.78 -6.58
C ALA A 10 -19.03 11.42 -7.76
N LEU A 11 -19.29 10.96 -8.98
CA LEU A 11 -18.66 11.49 -10.21
C LEU A 11 -19.65 12.28 -11.06
N PHE A 12 -20.88 11.76 -11.19
CA PHE A 12 -22.00 12.39 -11.88
C PHE A 12 -23.32 11.89 -11.28
N THR A 13 -24.40 12.63 -11.47
CA THR A 13 -25.74 12.23 -11.00
C THR A 13 -26.16 10.90 -11.64
N GLY A 14 -26.54 9.92 -10.82
CA GLY A 14 -26.82 8.55 -11.22
C GLY A 14 -25.63 7.59 -11.17
N PHE A 15 -24.42 8.08 -10.87
CA PHE A 15 -23.26 7.21 -10.65
C PHE A 15 -23.49 6.32 -9.43
N SER A 16 -23.35 5.01 -9.59
CA SER A 16 -23.41 4.05 -8.49
C SER A 16 -22.31 3.02 -8.66
N SER A 17 -21.43 2.92 -7.67
CA SER A 17 -20.40 1.88 -7.59
C SER A 17 -20.48 1.19 -6.24
N ASP A 18 -20.60 -0.13 -6.26
CA ASP A 18 -20.57 -0.98 -5.08
C ASP A 18 -19.53 -2.08 -5.32
N GLN A 19 -18.43 -2.01 -4.58
CA GLN A 19 -17.31 -2.94 -4.75
C GLN A 19 -16.75 -3.36 -3.40
N PHE A 20 -16.24 -4.59 -3.36
CA PHE A 20 -15.55 -5.14 -2.22
C PHE A 20 -14.06 -5.18 -2.53
N GLY A 21 -13.27 -4.45 -1.75
CA GLY A 21 -11.82 -4.56 -1.75
C GLY A 21 -11.37 -5.58 -0.72
N ASP A 22 -10.34 -6.35 -1.07
CA ASP A 22 -9.73 -7.34 -0.21
C ASP A 22 -8.26 -6.99 0.01
N GLY A 23 -7.81 -7.10 1.24
CA GLY A 23 -6.40 -6.93 1.56
C GLY A 23 -5.97 -7.75 2.75
N GLY A 24 -4.67 -7.97 2.86
CA GLY A 24 -4.08 -8.73 3.94
C GLY A 24 -2.60 -8.48 4.04
N TYR A 25 -2.01 -8.91 5.15
CA TYR A 25 -0.58 -8.86 5.32
C TYR A 25 -0.09 -10.04 6.14
N VAL A 26 1.16 -10.41 5.91
CA VAL A 26 1.90 -11.34 6.74
C VAL A 26 3.18 -10.64 7.17
N GLN A 27 3.49 -10.73 8.47
CA GLN A 27 4.64 -10.09 9.06
C GLN A 27 5.40 -11.08 9.93
N GLY A 28 6.71 -11.16 9.71
CA GLY A 28 7.65 -11.90 10.54
C GLY A 28 8.64 -10.95 11.21
N ARG A 29 8.95 -11.20 12.48
CA ARG A 29 10.01 -10.50 13.21
C ARG A 29 11.04 -11.51 13.68
N TYR A 30 12.32 -11.20 13.48
CA TYR A 30 13.43 -12.02 13.94
C TYR A 30 14.32 -11.20 14.87
N LEU A 31 14.61 -11.74 16.06
CA LEU A 31 15.52 -11.14 17.02
C LEU A 31 16.92 -11.71 16.77
N LEU A 32 17.81 -10.90 16.17
CA LEU A 32 19.20 -11.31 15.90
C LEU A 32 19.98 -11.43 17.22
N ASN A 33 19.77 -10.47 18.12
CA ASN A 33 20.32 -10.42 19.47
C ASN A 33 19.51 -9.39 20.31
N PRO A 34 19.81 -9.19 21.60
CA PRO A 34 19.04 -8.27 22.44
C PRO A 34 19.01 -6.81 21.94
N LYS A 35 19.98 -6.40 21.12
CA LYS A 35 20.05 -5.03 20.59
C LYS A 35 19.46 -4.90 19.19
N HIS A 36 19.45 -5.96 18.39
CA HIS A 36 19.08 -5.90 16.98
C HIS A 36 17.91 -6.84 16.66
N SER A 37 16.88 -6.30 16.02
CA SER A 37 15.80 -7.09 15.44
C SER A 37 15.50 -6.65 14.02
N VAL A 38 15.04 -7.58 13.20
CA VAL A 38 14.63 -7.34 11.82
C VAL A 38 13.17 -7.72 11.68
N ILE A 39 12.44 -6.98 10.84
CA ILE A 39 11.06 -7.27 10.48
C ILE A 39 10.97 -7.39 8.96
N ALA A 40 10.20 -8.36 8.49
CA ALA A 40 9.84 -8.48 7.10
C ALA A 40 8.31 -8.56 7.01
N ARG A 41 7.72 -7.82 6.08
CA ARG A 41 6.28 -7.77 5.88
C ARG A 41 5.95 -7.82 4.40
N ILE A 42 4.95 -8.61 4.06
CA ILE A 42 4.32 -8.60 2.74
C ILE A 42 2.88 -8.15 2.93
N ASP A 43 2.49 -7.09 2.25
CA ASP A 43 1.13 -6.56 2.20
C ASP A 43 0.58 -6.76 0.78
N LEU A 44 -0.68 -7.21 0.69
CA LEU A 44 -1.42 -7.38 -0.56
C LEU A 44 -2.73 -6.63 -0.45
N TYR A 45 -3.12 -5.92 -1.49
CA TYR A 45 -4.38 -5.19 -1.53
C TYR A 45 -4.93 -5.12 -2.95
N ASP A 46 -6.19 -5.49 -3.10
CA ASP A 46 -6.98 -5.41 -4.32
C ASP A 46 -8.24 -4.57 -4.04
N MET A 47 -8.49 -3.53 -4.84
CA MET A 47 -9.67 -2.65 -4.67
C MET A 47 -10.99 -3.34 -5.06
N ASN A 48 -10.92 -4.39 -5.87
CA ASN A 48 -12.06 -5.20 -6.28
C ASN A 48 -11.72 -6.69 -6.25
N GLU A 49 -12.37 -7.45 -5.38
CA GLU A 49 -12.18 -8.90 -5.22
C GLU A 49 -12.44 -9.68 -6.53
N ASN A 50 -13.36 -9.16 -7.37
CA ASN A 50 -13.75 -9.78 -8.64
C ASN A 50 -12.84 -9.33 -9.81
N ASP A 51 -11.93 -8.39 -9.59
CA ASP A 51 -10.92 -7.95 -10.57
C ASP A 51 -9.61 -7.55 -9.87
N ARG A 52 -8.96 -8.56 -9.29
CA ARG A 52 -7.66 -8.39 -8.61
C ARG A 52 -6.56 -7.85 -9.54
N SER A 53 -6.65 -8.17 -10.83
CA SER A 53 -5.69 -7.68 -11.82
C SER A 53 -5.90 -6.23 -12.25
N GLY A 54 -7.07 -5.64 -11.97
CA GLY A 54 -7.39 -4.27 -12.38
C GLY A 54 -7.71 -4.09 -13.87
N LYS A 55 -7.98 -5.17 -14.60
CA LYS A 55 -8.09 -5.14 -16.08
C LYS A 55 -9.34 -4.42 -16.58
N ARG A 56 -10.37 -4.29 -15.75
CA ARG A 56 -11.62 -3.60 -16.12
C ARG A 56 -11.42 -2.10 -16.29
N ILE A 57 -10.57 -1.47 -15.47
CA ILE A 57 -10.40 -0.01 -15.49
C ILE A 57 -9.79 0.48 -16.81
N PRO A 58 -8.71 -0.12 -17.35
CA PRO A 58 -8.20 0.26 -18.68
C PRO A 58 -9.25 0.09 -19.80
N LEU A 59 -10.09 -0.95 -19.74
CA LEU A 59 -11.14 -1.18 -20.73
C LEU A 59 -12.24 -0.10 -20.66
N GLN A 60 -12.64 0.29 -19.45
CA GLN A 60 -13.67 1.31 -19.22
C GLN A 60 -13.19 2.72 -19.54
N THR A 61 -11.90 2.99 -19.30
CA THR A 61 -11.29 4.32 -19.49
C THR A 61 -10.57 4.47 -20.83
N GLN A 62 -10.71 3.50 -21.74
CA GLN A 62 -10.01 3.46 -23.03
C GLN A 62 -8.49 3.64 -22.89
N GLY A 63 -7.91 3.08 -21.82
CA GLY A 63 -6.48 3.11 -21.55
C GLY A 63 -5.98 4.38 -20.85
N VAL A 64 -6.86 5.33 -20.51
CA VAL A 64 -6.47 6.54 -19.78
C VAL A 64 -5.98 6.21 -18.37
N VAL A 65 -6.66 5.29 -17.67
CA VAL A 65 -6.24 4.85 -16.33
C VAL A 65 -5.65 3.45 -16.41
N PRO A 66 -4.37 3.28 -16.08
CA PRO A 66 -3.73 1.97 -16.03
C PRO A 66 -4.28 1.07 -14.91
N GLU A 67 -4.15 -0.24 -15.08
CA GLU A 67 -4.59 -1.27 -14.12
C GLU A 67 -3.93 -1.13 -12.73
N TYR A 68 -2.73 -0.56 -12.65
CA TYR A 68 -1.97 -0.52 -11.39
C TYR A 68 -2.56 0.44 -10.35
N PHE A 69 -3.57 1.23 -10.72
CA PHE A 69 -4.35 2.07 -9.80
C PHE A 69 -5.43 1.31 -9.03
N THR A 70 -5.58 -0.01 -9.22
CA THR A 70 -6.62 -0.80 -8.53
C THR A 70 -6.07 -1.80 -7.53
N TYR A 71 -4.75 -1.90 -7.39
CA TYR A 71 -4.09 -2.82 -6.45
C TYR A 71 -2.82 -2.21 -5.86
N MET A 72 -2.36 -2.78 -4.76
CA MET A 72 -1.10 -2.41 -4.12
C MET A 72 -0.49 -3.65 -3.45
N ASP A 73 0.64 -4.11 -3.98
CA ASP A 73 1.49 -5.12 -3.37
C ASP A 73 2.70 -4.42 -2.77
N GLN A 74 3.05 -4.71 -1.52
CA GLN A 74 4.20 -4.12 -0.85
C GLN A 74 5.04 -5.18 -0.15
N ALA A 75 6.36 -5.08 -0.31
CA ALA A 75 7.33 -5.77 0.52
C ALA A 75 8.07 -4.76 1.37
N THR A 76 8.08 -4.97 2.69
CA THR A 76 8.78 -4.12 3.65
C THR A 76 9.87 -4.91 4.34
N LEU A 77 11.05 -4.30 4.47
CA LEU A 77 12.14 -4.79 5.31
C LEU A 77 12.52 -3.69 6.29
N GLY A 78 12.49 -4.04 7.58
CA GLY A 78 12.79 -3.13 8.67
C GLY A 78 13.89 -3.64 9.57
N TRP A 79 14.69 -2.73 10.10
CA TRP A 79 15.72 -3.00 11.08
C TRP A 79 15.54 -2.08 12.28
N GLN A 80 15.68 -2.65 13.45
CA GLN A 80 15.58 -1.96 14.74
C GLN A 80 16.86 -2.23 15.53
N TRP A 81 17.43 -1.15 16.06
CA TRP A 81 18.62 -1.15 16.88
C TRP A 81 18.39 -0.40 18.19
N HIS A 82 18.47 -1.12 19.31
CA HIS A 82 18.55 -0.54 20.64
C HIS A 82 20.00 -0.13 20.92
N ILE A 83 20.25 1.17 20.82
CA ILE A 83 21.58 1.77 21.01
C ILE A 83 21.93 1.75 22.50
N ALA A 84 20.97 2.16 23.33
CA ALA A 84 21.02 2.16 24.80
C ALA A 84 19.61 1.89 25.34
N GLU A 85 19.47 1.73 26.67
CA GLU A 85 18.16 1.46 27.31
C GLU A 85 17.09 2.52 27.03
N GLN A 86 17.50 3.73 26.64
CA GLN A 86 16.65 4.88 26.38
C GLN A 86 16.63 5.28 24.91
N TRP A 87 17.39 4.61 24.03
CA TRP A 87 17.60 5.05 22.64
C TRP A 87 17.40 3.89 21.66
N GLN A 88 16.55 4.12 20.66
CA GLN A 88 16.34 3.17 19.57
C GLN A 88 16.36 3.86 18.21
N LEU A 89 17.06 3.26 17.25
CA LEU A 89 16.97 3.58 15.84
C LEU A 89 16.13 2.52 15.13
N GLN A 90 15.20 2.96 14.28
CA GLN A 90 14.45 2.11 13.38
C GLN A 90 14.62 2.61 11.95
N THR A 91 14.80 1.70 11.01
CA THR A 91 14.91 1.98 9.57
C THR A 91 14.04 1.01 8.82
N ASP A 92 13.22 1.50 7.90
CA ASP A 92 12.34 0.68 7.09
C ASP A 92 12.52 1.01 5.60
N VAL A 93 12.49 -0.01 4.75
CA VAL A 93 12.49 0.11 3.29
C VAL A 93 11.27 -0.61 2.75
N HIS A 94 10.52 0.06 1.88
CA HIS A 94 9.29 -0.40 1.28
C HIS A 94 9.45 -0.44 -0.25
N LEU A 95 9.25 -1.62 -0.82
CA LEU A 95 9.16 -1.85 -2.26
C LEU A 95 7.69 -2.03 -2.60
N ILE A 96 7.13 -1.08 -3.34
CA ILE A 96 5.69 -1.00 -3.60
C ILE A 96 5.45 -1.18 -5.09
N LYS A 97 4.44 -1.98 -5.42
CA LYS A 97 3.94 -2.21 -6.77
C LYS A 97 2.45 -1.88 -6.80
N GLY A 98 2.09 -0.92 -7.63
CA GLY A 98 0.73 -0.40 -7.73
C GLY A 98 0.50 0.84 -6.87
N THR A 99 -0.62 1.49 -7.13
CA THR A 99 -1.06 2.77 -6.55
C THR A 99 -2.50 2.69 -6.06
N GLY A 100 -3.04 1.48 -5.83
CA GLY A 100 -4.44 1.28 -5.44
C GLY A 100 -4.86 1.88 -4.10
N ARG A 101 -3.92 2.30 -3.26
CA ARG A 101 -4.17 3.08 -2.03
C ARG A 101 -3.64 4.52 -2.10
N LEU A 102 -3.15 4.94 -3.26
CA LEU A 102 -2.66 6.29 -3.47
C LEU A 102 -3.86 7.23 -3.71
N THR A 103 -3.93 8.30 -2.92
CA THR A 103 -4.98 9.33 -3.08
C THR A 103 -4.68 10.19 -4.31
N PRO A 104 -5.68 10.59 -5.13
CA PRO A 104 -7.13 10.36 -4.97
C PRO A 104 -7.58 9.02 -5.57
N ILE A 105 -8.35 8.24 -4.78
CA ILE A 105 -8.89 6.93 -5.19
C ILE A 105 -9.92 7.06 -6.33
N LEU A 106 -10.73 8.13 -6.33
CA LEU A 106 -11.78 8.36 -7.33
C LEU A 106 -11.26 9.06 -8.60
N PHE A 107 -10.16 9.79 -8.48
CA PHE A 107 -9.54 10.51 -9.59
C PHE A 107 -8.07 10.12 -9.69
N PRO A 108 -7.76 8.90 -10.17
CA PRO A 108 -6.41 8.50 -10.49
C PRO A 108 -5.75 9.52 -11.41
N ASP A 109 -4.58 10.02 -11.02
CA ASP A 109 -3.79 10.91 -11.86
C ASP A 109 -2.59 10.14 -12.44
N PRO A 110 -2.73 9.56 -13.66
CA PRO A 110 -1.65 8.84 -14.32
C PRO A 110 -0.54 9.76 -14.84
N VAL A 111 -0.79 11.08 -14.95
CA VAL A 111 0.23 12.06 -15.38
C VAL A 111 1.18 12.34 -14.22
N LEU A 112 0.65 12.52 -13.01
CA LEU A 112 1.45 12.72 -11.80
C LEU A 112 2.00 11.41 -11.24
N ASN A 113 1.34 10.28 -11.49
CA ASN A 113 1.74 8.96 -10.98
C ASN A 113 1.90 7.94 -12.12
N PRO A 114 2.87 8.15 -13.03
CA PRO A 114 3.08 7.28 -14.19
C PRO A 114 3.76 5.96 -13.81
N ASN A 115 4.36 5.88 -12.63
CA ASN A 115 5.16 4.73 -12.23
C ASN A 115 4.28 3.66 -11.57
N LYS A 116 4.49 2.41 -11.98
CA LYS A 116 3.90 1.24 -11.32
C LYS A 116 4.69 0.83 -10.07
N TYR A 117 5.99 1.05 -10.07
CA TYR A 117 6.91 0.61 -9.02
C TYR A 117 7.48 1.81 -8.29
N TRP A 118 7.49 1.73 -6.97
CA TRP A 118 7.94 2.80 -6.09
C TRP A 118 8.80 2.22 -4.98
N THR A 119 9.77 3.00 -4.53
CA THR A 119 10.61 2.66 -3.39
C THR A 119 10.53 3.79 -2.39
N MET A 120 10.18 3.46 -1.16
CA MET A 120 10.13 4.40 -0.05
C MET A 120 11.02 3.88 1.07
N TRP A 121 11.67 4.78 1.79
CA TRP A 121 12.44 4.43 2.97
C TRP A 121 12.18 5.45 4.07
N SER A 122 12.34 5.02 5.31
CA SER A 122 12.21 5.86 6.49
C SER A 122 13.26 5.51 7.52
N MET A 123 13.59 6.48 8.36
CA MET A 123 14.45 6.31 9.51
C MET A 123 13.85 7.09 10.67
N GLN A 124 13.75 6.45 11.83
CA GLN A 124 13.16 7.00 13.03
C GLN A 124 14.10 6.78 14.21
N LEU A 125 14.52 7.88 14.85
CA LEU A 125 15.26 7.85 16.10
C LEU A 125 14.28 8.13 17.25
N MET A 126 14.26 7.26 18.24
CA MET A 126 13.36 7.32 19.39
C MET A 126 14.16 7.40 20.68
N TYR A 127 13.68 8.25 21.58
CA TYR A 127 14.20 8.41 22.93
C TYR A 127 13.06 8.34 23.95
N TRP A 128 13.24 7.62 25.05
CA TRP A 128 12.29 7.54 26.16
C TRP A 128 13.00 7.68 27.52
N PHE A 129 12.28 8.19 28.54
CA PHE A 129 12.82 8.53 29.86
C PHE A 129 12.52 7.49 30.92
#